data_AF-A0A173W9E5-F1
#
_entry.id   AF-A0A173W9E5-F1
#
_cell.length_a   1.000
_cell.length_b   1.000
_cell.length_c   1.000
_cell.angle_alpha   90.00
_cell.angle_beta   90.00
_cell.angle_gamma   90.00
#
_symmetry.space_group_name_H-M   'P 1'
#
loop_
_entity.id
_entity.type
_entity.pdbx_description
1 polymer ?
#
loop_
_entity_poly.entity_id
_entity_poly.type
_entity_poly.pdbx_seq_one_letter_code
_entity_poly.pdbx_strand_id
1 'polypeptide(L)'
;MSDDKDDLNGFDGLGKTNDDGMHFSEEELEAAMAGFEKEFQDEEAAQQNDAPAQVPFDQPDETVNSDASSGESQDGLQSKEADAVLSEAENSLSFDDELQGLLGNRAKVAVIITRLASARLFAAFCQLSDISAQCLASPQGAVAVLRNLDGDGPEAAIKDLTTVVSGMPAVLAINRADKLEATMYLQGKVGQTFAPPVLFTSTAPFVEDLLLGITDVQGVRDSGVETVDSASLTRDDAMKILAEHTRFGRGSSSIE
;
A
#
# COMPACT_ATOMS: atom_id res chain seq x y z
N MET A 1 -8.74 62.76 31.50
CA MET A 1 -10.19 62.54 31.53
C MET A 1 -10.45 61.18 32.16
N SER A 2 -11.20 61.22 33.25
CA SER A 2 -12.21 60.27 33.73
C SER A 2 -11.90 58.77 33.89
N ASP A 3 -12.04 58.34 35.14
CA ASP A 3 -12.42 57.01 35.61
C ASP A 3 -13.59 56.40 34.82
N ASP A 4 -13.61 55.07 34.70
CA ASP A 4 -14.83 54.27 34.87
C ASP A 4 -14.46 52.84 35.32
N LYS A 5 -15.15 52.42 36.37
CA LYS A 5 -15.06 51.16 37.11
C LYS A 5 -16.49 50.62 37.20
N ASP A 6 -16.61 49.29 37.29
CA ASP A 6 -17.81 48.50 37.63
C ASP A 6 -18.78 48.33 36.43
N ASP A 7 -19.22 47.12 36.01
CA ASP A 7 -20.05 46.11 36.71
C ASP A 7 -19.67 44.68 36.22
N LEU A 8 -19.37 43.68 37.05
CA LEU A 8 -20.24 42.84 37.89
C LEU A 8 -21.36 42.05 37.17
N ASN A 9 -21.24 40.72 37.32
CA ASN A 9 -22.28 39.69 37.47
C ASN A 9 -22.87 39.03 36.21
N GLY A 10 -22.56 37.73 36.05
CA GLY A 10 -23.35 36.85 35.19
C GLY A 10 -22.73 35.48 34.87
N PHE A 11 -22.13 34.76 35.82
CA PHE A 11 -21.86 33.33 35.60
C PHE A 11 -22.13 32.52 36.88
N ASP A 12 -23.43 32.40 37.18
CA ASP A 12 -23.98 31.31 37.98
C ASP A 12 -24.96 30.54 37.09
N GLY A 13 -24.49 29.39 36.59
CA GLY A 13 -25.25 28.47 35.75
C GLY A 13 -24.87 27.04 36.12
N LEU A 14 -25.26 26.65 37.33
CA LEU A 14 -25.19 25.29 37.85
C LEU A 14 -25.77 24.26 36.88
N GLY A 15 -25.05 23.14 36.73
CA GLY A 15 -25.63 21.81 36.61
C GLY A 15 -26.10 21.43 35.20
N LYS A 16 -25.40 20.48 34.59
CA LYS A 16 -25.57 19.05 34.84
C LYS A 16 -24.72 18.33 33.79
N THR A 17 -23.93 17.37 34.26
CA THR A 17 -23.37 16.32 33.42
C THR A 17 -24.53 15.66 32.69
N ASN A 18 -24.61 15.85 31.37
CA ASN A 18 -25.41 14.96 30.52
C ASN A 18 -24.65 13.63 30.47
N ASP A 19 -24.77 12.88 31.55
CA ASP A 19 -24.53 11.44 31.60
C ASP A 19 -25.90 10.77 31.50
N ASP A 20 -26.59 11.05 30.39
CA ASP A 20 -27.84 10.40 30.05
C ASP A 20 -27.51 9.06 29.38
N GLY A 21 -27.23 8.09 30.24
CA GLY A 21 -28.00 6.85 30.30
C GLY A 21 -28.14 6.04 29.00
N MET A 22 -27.07 5.34 28.62
CA MET A 22 -27.19 3.99 28.05
C MET A 22 -26.96 2.96 29.17
N HIS A 23 -27.77 3.04 30.22
CA HIS A 23 -27.89 1.94 31.17
C HIS A 23 -28.84 0.92 30.55
N PHE A 24 -28.28 -0.04 29.82
CA PHE A 24 -29.00 -1.27 29.48
C PHE A 24 -29.58 -1.83 30.78
N SER A 25 -30.89 -2.11 30.80
CA SER A 25 -31.43 -2.89 31.91
C SER A 25 -30.79 -4.28 31.84
N GLU A 26 -30.47 -4.86 33.00
CA GLU A 26 -29.91 -6.21 33.09
C GLU A 26 -30.78 -7.23 32.31
N GLU A 27 -32.09 -6.97 32.26
CA GLU A 27 -33.09 -7.72 31.51
C GLU A 27 -32.97 -7.59 29.97
N GLU A 28 -32.58 -6.42 29.45
CA GLU A 28 -32.36 -6.23 28.00
C GLU A 28 -31.05 -6.91 27.55
N LEU A 29 -30.02 -6.88 28.40
CA LEU A 29 -28.78 -7.60 28.16
C LEU A 29 -29.00 -9.12 28.19
N GLU A 30 -29.79 -9.63 29.14
CA GLU A 30 -30.09 -11.05 29.25
C GLU A 30 -30.97 -11.54 28.08
N ALA A 31 -31.92 -10.71 27.62
CA ALA A 31 -32.71 -11.00 26.43
C ALA A 31 -31.84 -11.04 25.15
N ALA A 32 -30.86 -10.14 25.03
CA ALA A 32 -29.93 -10.13 23.91
C ALA A 32 -29.00 -11.36 23.93
N MET A 33 -28.49 -11.76 25.09
CA MET A 33 -27.67 -12.97 25.24
C MET A 33 -28.47 -14.25 24.98
N ALA A 34 -29.71 -14.33 25.47
CA ALA A 34 -30.59 -15.48 25.23
C ALA A 34 -30.99 -15.60 23.75
N GLY A 35 -31.16 -14.47 23.05
CA GLY A 35 -31.37 -14.47 21.60
C GLY A 35 -30.18 -15.06 20.84
N PHE A 36 -28.96 -14.68 21.23
CA PHE A 36 -27.73 -15.17 20.62
C PHE A 36 -27.48 -16.67 20.89
N GLU A 37 -27.72 -17.13 22.12
CA GLU A 37 -27.55 -18.55 22.48
C GLU A 37 -28.59 -19.45 21.80
N LYS A 38 -29.79 -18.93 21.57
CA LYS A 38 -30.84 -19.64 20.84
C LYS A 38 -30.53 -19.76 19.34
N GLU A 39 -29.94 -18.74 18.75
CA GLU A 39 -29.49 -18.77 17.35
C GLU A 39 -28.37 -19.80 17.14
N PHE A 40 -27.43 -19.90 18.09
CA PHE A 40 -26.37 -20.92 18.07
C PHE A 40 -26.91 -22.35 18.23
N GLN A 41 -27.89 -22.55 19.12
CA GLN A 41 -28.53 -23.86 19.32
C GLN A 41 -29.41 -24.28 18.14
N ASP A 42 -30.08 -23.34 17.49
CA ASP A 42 -30.88 -23.60 16.29
C ASP A 42 -29.97 -23.93 15.07
N GLU A 43 -28.77 -23.33 14.97
CA GLU A 43 -27.75 -23.70 13.98
C GLU A 43 -27.09 -25.05 14.27
N GLU A 44 -26.81 -25.38 15.54
CA GLU A 44 -26.23 -26.67 15.95
C GLU A 44 -27.24 -27.84 15.74
N ALA A 45 -28.53 -27.59 15.97
CA ALA A 45 -29.60 -28.55 15.67
C ALA A 45 -29.84 -28.72 14.16
N ALA A 46 -29.60 -27.69 13.35
CA ALA A 46 -29.70 -27.76 11.90
C ALA A 46 -28.51 -28.52 11.25
N GLN A 47 -27.32 -28.49 11.86
CA GLN A 47 -26.13 -29.21 11.37
C GLN A 47 -26.10 -30.71 11.75
N GLN A 48 -26.93 -31.18 12.69
CA GLN A 48 -26.99 -32.60 13.06
C GLN A 48 -27.82 -33.50 12.11
N ASN A 49 -28.44 -32.94 11.06
CA ASN A 49 -29.19 -33.72 10.07
C ASN A 49 -28.45 -33.96 8.75
N ASP A 50 -27.17 -33.60 8.63
CA ASP A 50 -26.35 -33.95 7.46
C ASP A 50 -24.92 -34.34 7.89
N ALA A 51 -24.81 -35.45 8.62
CA ALA A 51 -23.51 -36.05 8.96
C ALA A 51 -23.09 -37.06 7.88
N PRO A 52 -21.98 -36.85 7.14
CA PRO A 52 -21.24 -37.95 6.56
C PRO A 52 -20.42 -38.65 7.67
N ALA A 53 -20.32 -39.97 7.53
CA ALA A 53 -19.78 -40.90 8.50
C ALA A 53 -18.41 -40.50 9.10
N GLN A 54 -18.32 -40.62 10.42
CA GLN A 54 -17.05 -40.55 11.15
C GLN A 54 -16.14 -41.72 10.75
N VAL A 55 -14.92 -41.39 10.31
CA VAL A 55 -13.80 -42.34 10.17
C VAL A 55 -13.18 -42.60 11.56
N PRO A 56 -13.11 -43.84 12.03
CA PRO A 56 -12.42 -44.17 13.28
C PRO A 56 -10.91 -43.92 13.19
N PHE A 57 -10.40 -43.19 14.19
CA PHE A 57 -8.99 -42.96 14.45
C PHE A 57 -8.40 -44.20 15.14
N ASP A 58 -7.48 -44.90 14.50
CA ASP A 58 -6.72 -46.01 15.10
C ASP A 58 -5.23 -45.66 15.12
N GLN A 59 -4.60 -45.81 16.29
CA GLN A 59 -3.18 -45.55 16.54
C GLN A 59 -2.43 -46.88 16.72
N PRO A 60 -1.08 -46.88 16.65
CA PRO A 60 -0.32 -47.68 15.71
C PRO A 60 0.09 -49.04 16.30
N ASP A 61 0.25 -50.04 15.43
CA ASP A 61 0.97 -51.27 15.80
C ASP A 61 2.13 -51.50 14.81
N GLU A 62 3.33 -51.58 15.37
CA GLU A 62 4.55 -51.89 14.66
C GLU A 62 4.58 -53.38 14.33
N THR A 63 4.75 -53.76 13.07
CA THR A 63 5.52 -54.97 12.70
C THR A 63 6.01 -54.93 11.25
N VAL A 64 7.30 -54.65 11.10
CA VAL A 64 8.29 -55.41 10.30
C VAL A 64 7.81 -56.26 9.09
N ASN A 65 8.17 -55.86 7.86
CA ASN A 65 9.26 -56.44 7.04
C ASN A 65 9.06 -56.40 5.50
N SER A 66 10.21 -56.14 4.85
CA SER A 66 10.71 -56.62 3.56
C SER A 66 10.03 -56.19 2.24
N ASP A 67 10.71 -55.25 1.58
CA ASP A 67 11.45 -55.45 0.32
C ASP A 67 10.73 -56.15 -0.86
N ALA A 68 10.39 -55.38 -1.90
CA ALA A 68 10.43 -55.81 -3.31
C ALA A 68 10.05 -54.67 -4.29
N SER A 69 11.08 -54.11 -4.92
CA SER A 69 11.19 -53.84 -6.37
C SER A 69 10.01 -53.27 -7.19
N SER A 70 10.31 -52.11 -7.81
CA SER A 70 10.02 -51.70 -9.21
C SER A 70 8.61 -51.30 -9.64
N GLY A 71 8.51 -50.11 -10.25
CA GLY A 71 7.67 -49.90 -11.43
C GLY A 71 6.68 -48.74 -11.39
N GLU A 72 7.13 -47.59 -11.92
CA GLU A 72 6.37 -46.64 -12.78
C GLU A 72 5.17 -45.84 -12.21
N SER A 73 5.41 -44.53 -12.11
CA SER A 73 4.55 -43.43 -12.62
C SER A 73 3.16 -43.23 -12.00
N GLN A 74 3.11 -42.39 -10.94
CA GLN A 74 1.94 -41.58 -10.60
C GLN A 74 2.38 -40.16 -10.23
N ASP A 75 2.65 -39.35 -11.25
CA ASP A 75 2.78 -37.90 -11.15
C ASP A 75 1.42 -37.28 -11.48
N GLY A 76 0.75 -36.67 -10.49
CA GLY A 76 -0.57 -36.07 -10.71
C GLY A 76 -1.40 -35.75 -9.47
N LEU A 77 -0.99 -36.16 -8.27
CA LEU A 77 -1.72 -35.86 -7.02
C LEU A 77 -1.00 -34.88 -6.08
N GLN A 78 0.30 -34.63 -6.29
CA GLN A 78 1.07 -33.71 -5.43
C GLN A 78 0.89 -32.22 -5.78
N SER A 79 0.28 -31.89 -6.93
CA SER A 79 0.11 -30.49 -7.34
C SER A 79 -0.99 -29.76 -6.59
N LYS A 80 -2.11 -30.41 -6.24
CA LYS A 80 -3.24 -29.74 -5.55
C LYS A 80 -2.96 -29.41 -4.09
N GLU A 81 -2.21 -30.25 -3.40
CA GLU A 81 -1.87 -30.04 -1.98
C GLU A 81 -0.83 -28.92 -1.83
N ALA A 82 0.15 -28.85 -2.75
CA ALA A 82 1.12 -27.77 -2.81
C ALA A 82 0.49 -26.41 -3.20
N ASP A 83 -0.47 -26.41 -4.12
CA ASP A 83 -1.18 -25.20 -4.57
C ASP A 83 -2.10 -24.65 -3.47
N ALA A 84 -2.74 -25.53 -2.67
CA ALA A 84 -3.55 -25.13 -1.53
C ALA A 84 -2.71 -24.44 -0.42
N VAL A 85 -1.57 -25.02 -0.03
CA VAL A 85 -0.70 -24.42 1.00
C VAL A 85 -0.03 -23.12 0.54
N LEU A 86 0.26 -22.98 -0.75
CA LEU A 86 0.73 -21.71 -1.33
C LEU A 86 -0.37 -20.64 -1.27
N SER A 87 -1.61 -20.99 -1.61
CA SER A 87 -2.74 -20.06 -1.56
C SER A 87 -3.05 -19.58 -0.14
N GLU A 88 -2.92 -20.45 0.87
CA GLU A 88 -3.08 -20.07 2.28
C GLU A 88 -1.95 -19.15 2.76
N ALA A 89 -0.71 -19.44 2.36
CA ALA A 89 0.43 -18.59 2.66
C ALA A 89 0.30 -17.20 2.00
N GLU A 90 -0.10 -17.13 0.73
CA GLU A 90 -0.33 -15.88 0.02
C GLU A 90 -1.47 -15.06 0.64
N ASN A 91 -2.58 -15.70 1.04
CA ASN A 91 -3.66 -15.03 1.74
C ASN A 91 -3.25 -14.53 3.13
N SER A 92 -2.37 -15.25 3.83
CA SER A 92 -1.86 -14.80 5.12
C SER A 92 -0.95 -13.57 4.98
N LEU A 93 -0.14 -13.52 3.92
CA LEU A 93 0.75 -12.39 3.62
C LEU A 93 -0.04 -11.17 3.16
N SER A 94 -1.08 -11.36 2.34
CA SER A 94 -1.94 -10.26 1.91
C SER A 94 -2.70 -9.64 3.08
N PHE A 95 -3.22 -10.46 4.00
CA PHE A 95 -3.86 -9.99 5.22
C PHE A 95 -2.89 -9.25 6.15
N ASP A 96 -1.67 -9.74 6.33
CA ASP A 96 -0.66 -9.03 7.13
C ASP A 96 -0.31 -7.67 6.51
N ASP A 97 -0.09 -7.60 5.18
CA ASP A 97 0.15 -6.34 4.48
C ASP A 97 -1.02 -5.35 4.64
N GLU A 98 -2.27 -5.83 4.69
CA GLU A 98 -3.44 -5.00 4.98
C GLU A 98 -3.43 -4.46 6.41
N LEU A 99 -3.14 -5.31 7.40
CA LEU A 99 -3.02 -4.90 8.80
C LEU A 99 -1.88 -3.90 8.99
N GLN A 100 -0.71 -4.14 8.40
CA GLN A 100 0.41 -3.20 8.43
C GLN A 100 0.05 -1.88 7.74
N GLY A 101 -0.75 -1.95 6.66
CA GLY A 101 -1.35 -0.78 6.03
C GLY A 101 -2.22 0.04 6.98
N LEU A 102 -3.12 -0.63 7.72
CA LEU A 102 -4.02 0.01 8.68
C LEU A 102 -3.26 0.63 9.86
N LEU A 103 -2.18 -0.03 10.30
CA LEU A 103 -1.28 0.47 11.33
C LEU A 103 -0.36 1.59 10.82
N GLY A 104 -0.31 1.82 9.51
CA GLY A 104 0.59 2.79 8.87
C GLY A 104 2.03 2.30 8.72
N ASN A 105 2.32 1.05 9.07
CA ASN A 105 3.66 0.46 9.06
C ASN A 105 4.13 0.05 7.66
N ARG A 106 3.24 -0.05 6.68
CA ARG A 106 3.58 -0.42 5.30
C ARG A 106 2.57 0.15 4.30
N ALA A 107 3.03 0.52 3.12
CA ALA A 107 2.16 0.91 2.02
C ALA A 107 1.84 -0.31 1.14
N LYS A 108 0.60 -0.38 0.63
CA LYS A 108 0.23 -1.33 -0.44
C LYS A 108 1.00 -0.98 -1.73
N VAL A 109 1.02 0.31 -2.08
CA VAL A 109 1.73 0.86 -3.26
C VAL A 109 2.19 2.28 -2.95
N ALA A 110 3.37 2.66 -3.44
CA ALA A 110 3.84 4.04 -3.41
C ALA A 110 4.48 4.43 -4.75
N VAL A 111 4.07 5.59 -5.29
CA VAL A 111 4.59 6.12 -6.55
C VAL A 111 5.00 7.59 -6.41
N ILE A 112 6.15 7.94 -7.00
CA ILE A 112 6.57 9.33 -7.15
C ILE A 112 6.25 9.79 -8.57
N ILE A 113 5.46 10.84 -8.69
CA ILE A 113 5.03 11.44 -9.95
C ILE A 113 5.78 12.74 -10.16
N THR A 114 6.39 12.91 -11.33
CA THR A 114 7.12 14.12 -11.70
C THR A 114 6.53 14.76 -12.95
N ARG A 115 7.06 15.91 -13.37
CA ARG A 115 6.73 16.53 -14.67
C ARG A 115 7.76 16.21 -15.76
N LEU A 116 8.73 15.33 -15.50
CA LEU A 116 9.72 14.91 -16.48
C LEU A 116 9.12 13.81 -17.35
N ALA A 117 9.09 13.94 -18.67
CA ALA A 117 8.53 12.88 -19.51
C ALA A 117 9.41 11.60 -19.59
N SER A 118 10.73 11.73 -19.37
CA SER A 118 11.70 10.65 -19.58
C SER A 118 11.84 9.73 -18.37
N ALA A 119 11.50 8.45 -18.53
CA ALA A 119 11.77 7.39 -17.54
C ALA A 119 13.26 7.25 -17.26
N ARG A 120 14.10 7.27 -18.30
CA ARG A 120 15.55 7.12 -18.16
C ARG A 120 16.20 8.22 -17.35
N LEU A 121 15.82 9.48 -17.59
CA LEU A 121 16.32 10.60 -16.78
C LEU A 121 15.82 10.50 -15.34
N PHE A 122 14.57 10.11 -15.14
CA PHE A 122 14.03 9.95 -13.80
C PHE A 122 14.70 8.82 -13.03
N ALA A 123 14.95 7.67 -13.67
CA ALA A 123 15.69 6.55 -13.09
C ALA A 123 17.12 6.95 -12.68
N ALA A 124 17.78 7.82 -13.46
CA ALA A 124 19.09 8.35 -13.09
C ALA A 124 19.01 9.20 -11.81
N PHE A 125 17.97 10.04 -11.65
CA PHE A 125 17.77 10.79 -10.40
C PHE A 125 17.48 9.87 -9.20
N CYS A 126 16.66 8.84 -9.40
CA CYS A 126 16.42 7.82 -8.38
C CYS A 126 17.73 7.13 -7.97
N GLN A 127 18.56 6.74 -8.94
CA GLN A 127 19.84 6.09 -8.68
C GLN A 127 20.83 7.01 -7.95
N LEU A 128 20.85 8.32 -8.25
CA LEU A 128 21.71 9.29 -7.55
C LEU A 128 21.27 9.55 -6.10
N SER A 129 19.98 9.35 -5.83
CA SER A 129 19.35 9.53 -4.52
C SER A 129 19.23 8.21 -3.76
N ASP A 130 19.85 7.13 -4.24
CA ASP A 130 19.80 5.78 -3.67
C ASP A 130 18.36 5.23 -3.49
N ILE A 131 17.45 5.60 -4.42
CA ILE A 131 16.06 5.18 -4.44
C ILE A 131 15.88 3.99 -5.37
N SER A 132 15.44 2.87 -4.80
CA SER A 132 15.10 1.66 -5.54
C SER A 132 13.66 1.76 -6.10
N ALA A 133 13.54 1.90 -7.42
CA ALA A 133 12.27 2.09 -8.09
C ALA A 133 12.28 1.61 -9.54
N GLN A 134 11.09 1.37 -10.09
CA GLN A 134 10.88 1.21 -11.53
C GLN A 134 10.25 2.49 -12.09
N CYS A 135 10.96 3.14 -13.01
CA CYS A 135 10.53 4.39 -13.62
C CYS A 135 9.78 4.12 -14.93
N LEU A 136 8.57 4.65 -15.03
CA LEU A 136 7.64 4.49 -16.14
C LEU A 136 7.53 5.81 -16.89
N ALA A 137 7.68 5.77 -18.21
CA ALA A 137 7.60 6.97 -19.04
C ALA A 137 6.14 7.37 -19.24
N SER A 138 5.89 8.67 -19.30
CA SER A 138 4.55 9.18 -19.58
C SER A 138 4.61 10.60 -20.14
N PRO A 139 3.78 10.94 -21.14
CA PRO A 139 3.64 12.32 -21.62
C PRO A 139 3.20 13.31 -20.54
N GLN A 140 2.42 12.87 -19.56
CA GLN A 140 1.94 13.67 -18.42
C GLN A 140 3.04 13.86 -17.36
N GLY A 141 4.07 13.01 -17.40
CA GLY A 141 5.18 12.99 -16.47
C GLY A 141 5.49 11.58 -15.98
N ALA A 142 6.78 11.26 -15.89
CA ALA A 142 7.29 9.96 -15.51
C ALA A 142 7.01 9.67 -14.04
N VAL A 143 6.81 8.39 -13.78
CA VAL A 143 6.33 7.85 -12.51
C VAL A 143 7.32 6.82 -12.02
N ALA A 144 7.78 6.91 -10.77
CA ALA A 144 8.66 5.94 -10.16
C ALA A 144 7.86 5.11 -9.16
N VAL A 145 7.68 3.83 -9.44
CA VAL A 145 7.06 2.88 -8.52
C VAL A 145 8.12 2.41 -7.54
N LEU A 146 7.93 2.72 -6.27
CA LEU A 146 8.91 2.47 -5.21
C LEU A 146 8.87 1.02 -4.76
N ARG A 147 10.04 0.45 -4.45
CA ARG A 147 10.15 -0.90 -3.88
C ARG A 147 10.14 -0.92 -2.35
N ASN A 148 10.67 0.13 -1.73
CA ASN A 148 10.61 0.27 -0.29
C ASN A 148 9.27 0.89 0.10
N LEU A 149 8.41 0.09 0.72
CA LEU A 149 7.07 0.48 1.14
C LEU A 149 6.92 0.50 2.67
N ASP A 150 8.00 0.20 3.41
CA ASP A 150 7.96 0.05 4.85
C ASP A 150 8.04 1.41 5.56
N GLY A 151 7.21 1.59 6.58
CA GLY A 151 7.12 2.80 7.41
C GLY A 151 7.06 4.08 6.58
N ASP A 152 7.94 5.02 6.89
CA ASP A 152 8.11 6.29 6.17
C ASP A 152 9.10 6.19 4.99
N GLY A 153 9.44 4.99 4.54
CA GLY A 153 10.37 4.74 3.43
C GLY A 153 10.03 5.53 2.16
N PRO A 154 8.76 5.50 1.69
CA PRO A 154 8.33 6.32 0.55
C PRO A 154 8.51 7.83 0.76
N GLU A 155 8.18 8.33 1.95
CA GLU A 155 8.27 9.74 2.33
C GLU A 155 9.73 10.20 2.44
N ALA A 156 10.61 9.35 2.96
CA ALA A 156 12.05 9.58 2.97
C ALA A 156 12.60 9.66 1.54
N ALA A 157 12.24 8.69 0.69
CA ALA A 157 12.69 8.64 -0.69
C ALA A 157 12.36 9.91 -1.48
N ILE A 158 11.12 10.42 -1.41
CA ILE A 158 10.77 11.66 -2.13
C ILE A 158 11.45 12.90 -1.54
N LYS A 159 11.67 12.95 -0.22
CA LYS A 159 12.41 14.05 0.41
C LYS A 159 13.84 14.09 -0.08
N ASP A 160 14.50 12.94 -0.14
CA ASP A 160 15.87 12.82 -0.64
C ASP A 160 15.94 13.18 -2.12
N LEU A 161 15.03 12.63 -2.94
CA LEU A 161 14.92 12.95 -4.36
C LEU A 161 14.80 14.46 -4.61
N THR A 162 13.85 15.12 -3.95
CA THR A 162 13.58 16.55 -4.17
C THR A 162 14.64 17.45 -3.53
N THR A 163 15.48 16.92 -2.64
CA THR A 163 16.65 17.60 -2.06
C THR A 163 17.86 17.49 -2.99
N VAL A 164 18.15 16.29 -3.49
CA VAL A 164 19.26 16.01 -4.42
C VAL A 164 19.02 16.70 -5.76
N VAL A 165 17.76 16.68 -6.24
CA VAL A 165 17.36 17.30 -7.51
C VAL A 165 16.68 18.64 -7.24
N SER A 166 17.50 19.64 -6.91
CA SER A 166 17.02 20.95 -6.49
C SER A 166 16.07 21.59 -7.52
N GLY A 167 14.93 22.07 -7.05
CA GLY A 167 13.96 22.83 -7.86
C GLY A 167 12.96 21.99 -8.64
N MET A 168 13.03 20.66 -8.56
CA MET A 168 12.03 19.78 -9.14
C MET A 168 10.94 19.45 -8.13
N PRO A 169 9.68 19.90 -8.34
CA PRO A 169 8.58 19.40 -7.55
C PRO A 169 8.25 17.97 -7.97
N ALA A 170 7.87 17.15 -7.00
CA ALA A 170 7.35 15.81 -7.22
C ALA A 170 6.17 15.56 -6.29
N VAL A 171 5.26 14.68 -6.69
CA VAL A 171 4.12 14.27 -5.87
C VAL A 171 4.34 12.82 -5.45
N LEU A 172 4.29 12.54 -4.15
CA LEU A 172 4.24 11.18 -3.64
C LEU A 172 2.77 10.80 -3.47
N ALA A 173 2.35 9.75 -4.16
CA ALA A 173 1.04 9.14 -3.97
C ALA A 173 1.23 7.75 -3.34
N ILE A 174 0.54 7.50 -2.23
CA ILE A 174 0.68 6.29 -1.43
C ILE A 174 -0.71 5.72 -1.18
N ASN A 175 -0.87 4.41 -1.34
CA ASN A 175 -2.00 3.65 -0.84
C ASN A 175 -1.58 2.95 0.45
N ARG A 176 -2.13 3.36 1.59
CA ARG A 176 -2.01 2.62 2.86
C ARG A 176 -3.39 2.10 3.24
N ALA A 177 -3.58 0.78 3.19
CA ALA A 177 -4.87 0.13 3.48
C ALA A 177 -6.09 0.81 2.83
N ASP A 178 -6.05 0.95 1.50
CA ASP A 178 -7.10 1.51 0.65
C ASP A 178 -7.40 3.00 0.89
N LYS A 179 -6.56 3.65 1.70
CA LYS A 179 -6.52 5.09 1.85
C LYS A 179 -5.43 5.66 0.95
N LEU A 180 -5.87 6.39 -0.08
CA LEU A 180 -4.98 7.11 -0.97
C LEU A 180 -4.63 8.49 -0.43
N GLU A 181 -3.34 8.76 -0.30
CA GLU A 181 -2.80 10.06 0.06
C GLU A 181 -1.84 10.53 -1.04
N ALA A 182 -1.97 11.79 -1.47
CA ALA A 182 -1.15 12.36 -2.51
C ALA A 182 -0.61 13.72 -2.07
N THR A 183 0.70 13.85 -1.92
CA THR A 183 1.31 15.04 -1.33
C THR A 183 2.48 15.52 -2.18
N MET A 184 2.50 16.83 -2.48
CA MET A 184 3.60 17.48 -3.19
C MET A 184 4.79 17.70 -2.26
N TYR A 185 5.99 17.50 -2.79
CA TYR A 185 7.25 17.79 -2.16
C TYR A 185 8.08 18.73 -3.03
N LEU A 186 8.75 19.69 -2.39
CA LEU A 186 9.68 20.61 -3.03
C LEU A 186 10.86 20.87 -2.09
N GLN A 187 12.08 20.58 -2.55
CA GLN A 187 13.30 20.78 -1.77
C GLN A 187 13.25 20.10 -0.39
N GLY A 188 12.78 18.85 -0.34
CA GLY A 188 12.64 18.07 0.89
C GLY A 188 11.50 18.51 1.82
N LYS A 189 10.71 19.52 1.44
CA LYS A 189 9.59 20.03 2.25
C LYS A 189 8.25 19.56 1.72
N VAL A 190 7.38 19.21 2.66
CA VAL A 190 5.97 18.89 2.41
C VAL A 190 5.24 20.16 1.96
N GLY A 191 4.47 20.04 0.88
CA GLY A 191 3.65 21.10 0.30
C GLY A 191 2.18 20.74 0.31
N GLN A 192 1.51 20.98 -0.82
CA GLN A 192 0.08 20.76 -0.99
C GLN A 192 -0.27 19.26 -1.04
N THR A 193 -1.35 18.88 -0.34
CA THR A 193 -2.00 17.57 -0.50
C THR A 193 -3.12 17.68 -1.53
N PHE A 194 -3.26 16.67 -2.39
CA PHE A 194 -4.27 16.57 -3.43
C PHE A 194 -5.30 15.50 -3.06
N ALA A 195 -6.57 15.77 -3.36
CA ALA A 195 -7.58 14.73 -3.36
C ALA A 195 -7.30 13.76 -4.53
N PRO A 196 -7.51 12.43 -4.36
CA PRO A 196 -7.23 11.46 -5.42
C PRO A 196 -7.87 11.79 -6.79
N PRO A 197 -9.15 12.23 -6.87
CA PRO A 197 -9.73 12.61 -8.16
C PRO A 197 -8.98 13.75 -8.85
N VAL A 198 -8.47 14.72 -8.07
CA VAL A 198 -7.69 15.84 -8.63
C VAL A 198 -6.35 15.34 -9.16
N LEU A 199 -5.68 14.44 -8.44
CA LEU A 199 -4.44 13.83 -8.91
C LEU A 199 -4.65 13.12 -10.26
N PHE A 200 -5.62 12.21 -10.33
CA PHE A 200 -5.82 11.34 -11.49
C PHE A 200 -6.17 12.07 -12.79
N THR A 201 -6.85 13.22 -12.70
CA THR A 201 -7.10 14.07 -13.88
C THR A 201 -5.83 14.63 -14.53
N SER A 202 -4.71 14.63 -13.79
CA SER A 202 -3.45 15.27 -14.21
C SER A 202 -2.31 14.27 -14.46
N THR A 203 -2.53 12.99 -14.21
CA THR A 203 -1.52 11.93 -14.32
C THR A 203 -1.83 10.95 -15.47
N ALA A 204 -0.93 10.00 -15.72
CA ALA A 204 -1.21 8.93 -16.67
C ALA A 204 -2.30 7.98 -16.12
N PRO A 205 -3.12 7.36 -16.99
CA PRO A 205 -4.18 6.44 -16.55
C PRO A 205 -3.65 5.28 -15.70
N PHE A 206 -2.50 4.72 -16.07
CA PHE A 206 -1.89 3.60 -15.33
C PHE A 206 -1.54 3.95 -13.88
N VAL A 207 -1.44 5.23 -13.51
CA VAL A 207 -1.15 5.64 -12.12
C VAL A 207 -2.31 5.29 -11.21
N GLU A 208 -3.54 5.50 -11.68
CA GLU A 208 -4.75 5.12 -10.94
C GLU A 208 -4.81 3.60 -10.80
N ASP A 209 -4.61 2.88 -11.90
CA ASP A 209 -4.63 1.41 -11.89
C ASP A 209 -3.58 0.81 -10.95
N LEU A 210 -2.36 1.37 -10.92
CA LEU A 210 -1.29 0.96 -10.00
C LEU A 210 -1.67 1.24 -8.55
N LEU A 211 -2.17 2.44 -8.25
CA LEU A 211 -2.50 2.85 -6.89
C LEU A 211 -3.69 2.09 -6.32
N LEU A 212 -4.63 1.67 -7.17
CA LEU A 212 -5.76 0.82 -6.82
C LEU A 212 -5.43 -0.67 -6.83
N GLY A 213 -4.24 -1.06 -7.29
CA GLY A 213 -3.83 -2.47 -7.41
C GLY A 213 -4.55 -3.24 -8.53
N ILE A 214 -5.14 -2.55 -9.50
CA ILE A 214 -5.79 -3.15 -10.68
C ILE A 214 -4.74 -3.73 -11.64
N THR A 215 -3.56 -3.10 -11.69
CA THR A 215 -2.41 -3.55 -12.49
C THR A 215 -1.13 -3.44 -11.66
N ASP A 216 -0.09 -4.15 -12.09
CA ASP A 216 1.26 -4.05 -11.55
C ASP A 216 2.23 -3.45 -12.57
N VAL A 217 3.50 -3.32 -12.21
CA VAL A 217 4.49 -2.72 -13.12
C VAL A 217 4.73 -3.57 -14.37
N GLN A 218 4.58 -4.89 -14.30
CA GLN A 218 4.69 -5.76 -15.49
C GLN A 218 3.51 -5.55 -16.43
N GLY A 219 2.29 -5.48 -15.92
CA GLY A 219 1.09 -5.19 -16.72
C GLY A 219 1.20 -3.84 -17.43
N VAL A 220 1.73 -2.81 -16.76
CA VAL A 220 2.00 -1.51 -17.41
C VAL A 220 3.07 -1.64 -18.49
N ARG A 221 4.15 -2.39 -18.25
CA ARG A 221 5.20 -2.63 -19.25
C ARG A 221 4.67 -3.39 -20.47
N ASP A 222 3.83 -4.39 -20.27
CA ASP A 222 3.22 -5.20 -21.32
C ASP A 222 2.28 -4.38 -22.21
N SER A 223 1.70 -3.30 -21.68
CA SER A 223 0.95 -2.31 -22.45
C SER A 223 1.82 -1.42 -23.37
N GLY A 224 3.15 -1.58 -23.33
CA GLY A 224 4.11 -0.86 -24.17
C GLY A 224 4.71 0.39 -23.55
N VAL A 225 4.51 0.61 -22.24
CA VAL A 225 5.10 1.75 -21.52
C VAL A 225 6.60 1.52 -21.31
N GLU A 226 7.43 2.48 -21.75
CA GLU A 226 8.87 2.45 -21.49
C GLU A 226 9.12 2.41 -19.99
N THR A 227 9.83 1.37 -19.55
CA THR A 227 10.14 1.11 -18.15
C THR A 227 11.65 1.00 -17.97
N VAL A 228 12.20 1.74 -17.01
CA VAL A 228 13.62 1.72 -16.68
C VAL A 228 13.79 1.45 -15.19
N ASP A 229 14.58 0.44 -14.86
CA ASP A 229 14.90 0.12 -13.48
C ASP A 229 16.03 1.02 -12.97
N SER A 230 15.85 1.71 -11.83
CA SER A 230 16.94 2.50 -11.25
C SER A 230 18.16 1.65 -10.94
N ALA A 231 17.96 0.41 -10.48
CA ALA A 231 19.05 -0.53 -10.14
C ALA A 231 19.84 -1.02 -11.38
N SER A 232 19.33 -0.82 -12.59
CA SER A 232 20.05 -1.14 -13.83
C SER A 232 21.13 -0.11 -14.19
N LEU A 233 21.14 1.04 -13.52
CA LEU A 233 22.08 2.13 -13.77
C LEU A 233 23.15 2.15 -12.67
N THR A 234 24.41 2.31 -13.06
CA THR A 234 25.45 2.70 -12.10
C THR A 234 25.37 4.20 -11.80
N ARG A 235 26.04 4.64 -10.73
CA ARG A 235 26.15 6.07 -10.40
C ARG A 235 26.79 6.87 -11.53
N ASP A 236 27.75 6.28 -12.25
CA ASP A 236 28.42 6.90 -13.39
C ASP A 236 27.50 6.99 -14.62
N ASP A 237 26.72 5.94 -14.89
CA ASP A 237 25.70 5.95 -15.95
C ASP A 237 24.65 7.05 -15.69
N ALA A 238 24.21 7.16 -14.44
CA ALA A 238 23.27 8.19 -14.03
C ALA A 238 23.84 9.60 -14.27
N MET A 239 25.09 9.85 -13.85
CA MET A 239 25.77 11.13 -14.09
C MET A 239 25.91 11.44 -15.59
N LYS A 240 26.18 10.42 -16.42
CA LYS A 240 26.24 10.57 -17.88
C LYS A 240 24.89 10.95 -18.47
N ILE A 241 23.81 10.29 -18.06
CA ILE A 241 22.43 10.60 -18.51
C ILE A 241 22.07 12.04 -18.15
N LEU A 242 22.41 12.49 -16.94
CA LEU A 242 22.22 13.88 -16.52
C LEU A 242 23.03 14.86 -17.37
N ALA A 243 24.29 14.53 -17.72
CA ALA A 243 25.12 15.36 -18.58
C ALA A 243 24.54 15.52 -19.98
N GLU A 244 23.97 14.45 -20.56
CA GLU A 244 23.28 14.49 -21.86
C GLU A 244 22.08 15.44 -21.82
N HIS A 245 21.29 15.41 -20.75
CA HIS A 245 20.11 16.27 -20.59
C HIS A 245 20.41 17.72 -20.17
N THR A 246 21.49 17.97 -19.43
CA THR A 246 21.90 19.34 -19.03
C THR A 246 22.64 20.08 -20.14
N ARG A 247 23.36 19.35 -21.01
CA ARG A 247 24.07 19.93 -22.16
C ARG A 247 23.12 20.50 -23.21
N PHE A 248 21.93 19.93 -23.35
CA PHE A 248 20.87 20.45 -24.23
C PHE A 248 20.30 21.82 -23.78
N GLY A 249 20.54 22.25 -22.55
CA GLY A 249 20.09 23.55 -22.03
C GLY A 249 21.10 24.70 -22.14
N ARG A 250 22.34 24.46 -22.62
CA ARG A 250 23.44 25.47 -22.61
C ARG A 250 24.10 25.68 -23.98
N GLY A 251 23.36 25.65 -25.08
CA GLY A 251 23.96 25.86 -26.41
C GLY A 251 23.02 26.27 -27.53
N SER A 252 22.63 27.55 -27.56
CA SER A 252 22.66 28.41 -28.77
C SER A 252 22.06 29.78 -28.49
N SER A 253 22.83 30.67 -27.88
CA SER A 253 22.68 32.10 -28.12
C SER A 253 24.00 32.61 -28.69
N SER A 254 24.26 32.27 -29.95
CA SER A 254 25.12 33.12 -30.77
C SER A 254 24.34 34.40 -31.00
N ILE A 255 24.76 35.47 -30.33
CA ILE A 255 24.44 36.82 -30.77
C ILE A 255 25.27 37.04 -32.03
N GLU A 256 24.58 37.16 -33.16
CA GLU A 256 25.05 37.95 -34.32
C GLU A 256 24.37 39.32 -34.28
#